data_AF-A0A969M1T3-F1
#
_entry.id   AF-A0A969M1T3-F1
#
_cell.length_a   1.000
_cell.length_b   1.000
_cell.length_c   1.000
_cell.angle_alpha   90.00
_cell.angle_beta   90.00
_cell.angle_gamma   90.00
#
_symmetry.space_group_name_H-M   'P 1'
#
loop_
_entity.id
_entity.type
_entity.pdbx_description
1 polymer ?
#
loop_
_entity_poly.entity_id
_entity_poly.type
_entity_poly.pdbx_seq_one_letter_code
_entity_poly.pdbx_strand_id
1 'polypeptide(L)'
;MTNSNIVKLSVGLVGAALVTVVGGQAAEAVTINFAGGDPANGSVGFSDYTTSGLSTAGTQSVVQSANGLGVLGGGLDSPQIDGLGPDETLRLSFTNKVTLTSIGFARVFDAFLPFVGRVNDEFQLFVDGVSVFSGDIPGGNFLDTATGTLGPISFTGKQFDFTVTDNTDAYFLASVEVVPEPLTILGSLSAVGIGTALKKRQAKRNLKG
;
A
#
# COMPACT_ATOMS: atom_id res chain seq x y z
N MET A 1 -10.64 10.82 -57.44
CA MET A 1 -11.21 10.17 -56.23
C MET A 1 -10.05 9.66 -55.41
N THR A 2 -9.74 10.34 -54.31
CA THR A 2 -8.70 9.92 -53.36
C THR A 2 -9.12 10.53 -52.02
N ASN A 3 -9.72 9.70 -51.16
CA ASN A 3 -10.25 10.11 -49.88
C ASN A 3 -9.10 10.15 -48.85
N SER A 4 -8.77 11.36 -48.40
CA SER A 4 -7.93 11.57 -47.22
C SER A 4 -8.75 11.32 -45.96
N ASN A 5 -8.47 10.23 -45.25
CA ASN A 5 -9.03 9.99 -43.92
C ASN A 5 -8.30 10.86 -42.90
N ILE A 6 -8.92 11.97 -42.51
CA ILE A 6 -8.55 12.74 -41.31
C ILE A 6 -9.06 11.95 -40.11
N VAL A 7 -8.14 11.34 -39.37
CA VAL A 7 -8.41 10.77 -38.05
C VAL A 7 -8.73 11.93 -37.11
N LYS A 8 -9.99 12.01 -36.67
CA LYS A 8 -10.42 12.94 -35.63
C LYS A 8 -9.83 12.48 -34.30
N LEU A 9 -8.86 13.25 -33.79
CA LEU A 9 -8.35 13.12 -32.43
C LEU A 9 -9.41 13.65 -31.47
N SER A 10 -10.24 12.77 -30.92
CA SER A 10 -11.15 13.12 -29.83
C SER A 10 -10.35 13.22 -28.54
N VAL A 11 -10.03 14.46 -28.14
CA VAL A 11 -9.53 14.79 -26.80
C VAL A 11 -10.68 14.55 -25.83
N GLY A 12 -10.66 13.39 -25.17
CA GLY A 12 -11.57 13.05 -24.08
C GLY A 12 -11.23 13.89 -22.86
N LEU A 13 -11.95 15.00 -22.70
CA LEU A 13 -11.95 15.82 -21.49
C LEU A 13 -12.67 15.02 -20.39
N VAL A 14 -11.97 14.14 -19.68
CA VAL A 14 -12.52 13.49 -18.49
C VAL A 14 -12.43 14.51 -17.35
N GLY A 15 -13.59 15.07 -17.02
CA GLY A 15 -13.73 16.07 -15.97
C GLY A 15 -13.20 15.57 -14.64
N ALA A 16 -12.27 16.33 -14.06
CA ALA A 16 -11.93 16.20 -12.66
C ALA A 16 -13.15 16.62 -11.83
N ALA A 17 -13.89 15.64 -11.30
CA ALA A 17 -14.83 15.89 -10.23
C ALA A 17 -14.02 16.21 -8.98
N LEU A 18 -13.89 17.49 -8.64
CA LEU A 18 -13.31 17.93 -7.37
C LEU A 18 -14.36 17.62 -6.28
N VAL A 19 -14.33 16.41 -5.74
CA VAL A 19 -15.16 16.05 -4.58
C VAL A 19 -14.56 16.73 -3.35
N THR A 20 -15.14 17.87 -2.98
CA THR A 20 -14.84 18.50 -1.70
C THR A 20 -15.62 17.75 -0.63
N VAL A 21 -15.01 16.75 0.02
CA VAL A 21 -15.60 16.10 1.20
C VAL A 21 -15.46 17.06 2.38
N VAL A 22 -16.50 17.85 2.62
CA VAL A 22 -16.69 18.56 3.90
C VAL A 22 -17.61 17.72 4.76
N GLY A 23 -17.04 16.91 5.65
CA GLY A 23 -17.81 16.16 6.65
C GLY A 23 -17.10 14.89 7.09
N GLY A 24 -16.69 14.84 8.37
CA GLY A 24 -15.98 13.73 8.99
C GLY A 24 -16.84 12.48 9.14
N GLN A 25 -16.96 11.71 8.07
CA GLN A 25 -17.26 10.29 8.19
C GLN A 25 -15.98 9.58 8.66
N ALA A 26 -16.10 8.68 9.63
CA ALA A 26 -15.00 7.79 9.99
C ALA A 26 -14.54 7.09 8.71
N ALA A 27 -13.24 7.14 8.41
CA ALA A 27 -12.73 6.49 7.22
C ALA A 27 -13.00 4.98 7.35
N GLU A 28 -13.67 4.40 6.36
CA GLU A 28 -13.92 2.97 6.32
C GLU A 28 -12.63 2.23 5.93
N ALA A 29 -12.47 1.02 6.48
CA ALA A 29 -11.37 0.14 6.10
C ALA A 29 -11.55 -0.32 4.65
N VAL A 30 -10.45 -0.32 3.90
CA VAL A 30 -10.39 -0.70 2.50
C VAL A 30 -9.47 -1.91 2.37
N THR A 31 -9.99 -3.01 1.84
CA THR A 31 -9.18 -4.17 1.48
C THR A 31 -8.63 -4.00 0.06
N ILE A 32 -7.32 -4.05 -0.07
CA ILE A 32 -6.60 -4.10 -1.33
C ILE A 32 -6.22 -5.56 -1.57
N ASN A 33 -6.87 -6.20 -2.54
CA ASN A 33 -6.60 -7.57 -2.93
C ASN A 33 -5.65 -7.61 -4.13
N PHE A 34 -4.54 -8.33 -3.99
CA PHE A 34 -3.52 -8.48 -5.02
C PHE A 34 -3.60 -9.81 -5.76
N ALA A 35 -4.37 -10.78 -5.26
CA ALA A 35 -4.55 -12.09 -5.87
C ALA A 35 -5.54 -12.05 -7.05
N GLY A 36 -5.53 -13.10 -7.90
CA GLY A 36 -6.58 -13.33 -8.90
C GLY A 36 -6.31 -12.88 -10.34
N GLY A 37 -5.11 -12.39 -10.66
CA GLY A 37 -4.64 -12.28 -12.04
C GLY A 37 -5.51 -11.40 -12.95
N ASP A 38 -5.73 -10.13 -12.58
CA ASP A 38 -5.80 -9.05 -13.58
C ASP A 38 -5.18 -7.78 -12.97
N PRO A 39 -3.98 -7.36 -13.40
CA PRO A 39 -3.37 -6.11 -12.94
C PRO A 39 -4.12 -4.85 -13.42
N ALA A 40 -5.16 -4.99 -14.24
CA ALA A 40 -5.92 -3.86 -14.75
C ALA A 40 -7.14 -3.52 -13.88
N ASN A 41 -7.04 -2.42 -13.12
CA ASN A 41 -8.17 -1.66 -12.57
C ASN A 41 -9.03 -2.31 -11.47
N GLY A 42 -8.39 -2.77 -10.40
CA GLY A 42 -9.05 -2.93 -9.09
C GLY A 42 -9.06 -1.64 -8.27
N SER A 43 -9.34 -0.46 -8.86
CA SER A 43 -9.53 0.76 -8.08
C SER A 43 -10.93 0.79 -7.47
N VAL A 44 -11.13 0.05 -6.38
CA VAL A 44 -12.23 0.38 -5.47
C VAL A 44 -11.73 1.51 -4.55
N GLY A 45 -11.74 2.74 -5.06
CA GLY A 45 -11.66 3.97 -4.27
C GLY A 45 -10.27 4.44 -3.77
N PHE A 46 -9.19 3.68 -3.96
CA PHE A 46 -7.84 4.09 -3.51
C PHE A 46 -6.82 4.19 -4.65
N SER A 47 -6.83 5.31 -5.38
CA SER A 47 -5.92 5.64 -6.49
C SER A 47 -4.46 5.95 -6.07
N ASP A 48 -4.12 5.77 -4.80
CA ASP A 48 -3.05 6.54 -4.16
C ASP A 48 -1.84 5.69 -3.71
N TYR A 49 -1.67 4.46 -4.18
CA TYR A 49 -0.48 3.67 -3.83
C TYR A 49 0.33 3.21 -5.05
N THR A 50 1.64 3.03 -4.81
CA THR A 50 2.57 2.42 -5.75
C THR A 50 3.29 1.24 -5.10
N THR A 51 3.81 0.34 -5.92
CA THR A 51 4.58 -0.83 -5.48
C THR A 51 5.99 -0.76 -6.05
N SER A 52 6.99 -1.14 -5.26
CA SER A 52 8.37 -1.30 -5.76
C SER A 52 9.06 -2.49 -5.09
N GLY A 53 9.89 -3.21 -5.84
CA GLY A 53 10.77 -4.25 -5.31
C GLY A 53 12.14 -3.67 -5.01
N LEU A 54 12.76 -4.09 -3.92
CA LEU A 54 14.08 -3.67 -3.47
C LEU A 54 14.88 -4.90 -3.05
N SER A 55 16.19 -4.85 -3.23
CA SER A 55 17.13 -5.82 -2.68
C SER A 55 18.47 -5.13 -2.40
N THR A 56 19.43 -5.84 -1.82
CA THR A 56 20.81 -5.33 -1.68
C THR A 56 21.49 -5.05 -3.02
N ALA A 57 21.00 -5.64 -4.13
CA ALA A 57 21.47 -5.40 -5.48
C ALA A 57 20.82 -4.18 -6.16
N GLY A 58 19.79 -3.58 -5.55
CA GLY A 58 19.09 -2.40 -6.06
C GLY A 58 17.59 -2.62 -6.26
N THR A 59 17.00 -1.88 -7.20
CA THR A 59 15.56 -1.96 -7.51
C THR A 59 15.24 -3.23 -8.29
N GLN A 60 14.20 -3.93 -7.88
CA GLN A 60 13.69 -5.15 -8.49
C GLN A 60 12.31 -4.95 -9.09
N SER A 61 11.92 -5.86 -9.98
CA SER A 61 10.58 -5.86 -10.58
C SER A 61 9.59 -6.43 -9.57
N VAL A 62 8.42 -5.79 -9.46
CA VAL A 62 7.27 -6.36 -8.73
C VAL A 62 6.45 -7.16 -9.72
N VAL A 63 6.12 -8.40 -9.37
CA VAL A 63 5.31 -9.29 -10.19
C VAL A 63 4.01 -9.60 -9.46
N GLN A 64 2.90 -9.44 -10.17
CA GLN A 64 1.59 -9.85 -9.68
C GLN A 64 1.21 -11.20 -10.29
N SER A 65 0.69 -12.10 -9.46
CA SER A 65 0.22 -13.42 -9.88
C SER A 65 -1.16 -13.74 -9.30
N ALA A 66 -1.66 -14.95 -9.54
CA ALA A 66 -2.86 -15.44 -8.89
C ALA A 66 -2.74 -15.47 -7.36
N ASN A 67 -1.52 -15.50 -6.80
CA ASN A 67 -1.26 -15.59 -5.36
C ASN A 67 -1.03 -14.23 -4.68
N GLY A 68 -0.88 -13.14 -5.44
CA GLY A 68 -0.57 -11.82 -4.89
C GLY A 68 0.64 -11.15 -5.55
N LEU A 69 1.23 -10.20 -4.83
CA LEU A 69 2.47 -9.53 -5.21
C LEU A 69 3.68 -10.28 -4.66
N GLY A 70 4.71 -10.38 -5.50
CA GLY A 70 6.06 -10.79 -5.12
C GLY A 70 7.10 -9.90 -5.79
N VAL A 71 8.37 -10.15 -5.48
CA VAL A 71 9.51 -9.47 -6.07
C VAL A 71 10.23 -10.47 -6.98
N LEU A 72 10.90 -9.99 -8.02
CA LEU A 72 11.68 -10.84 -8.92
C LEU A 72 13.14 -10.39 -8.87
N GLY A 73 13.98 -11.18 -8.21
CA GLY A 73 15.40 -10.92 -8.01
C GLY A 73 16.26 -11.06 -9.26
N GLY A 74 15.73 -11.75 -10.27
CA GLY A 74 16.32 -11.95 -11.60
C GLY A 74 16.60 -13.43 -11.93
N GLY A 75 17.04 -13.71 -13.17
CA GLY A 75 17.50 -15.05 -13.56
C GLY A 75 16.42 -16.14 -13.52
N LEU A 76 16.66 -17.20 -12.73
CA LEU A 76 15.78 -18.38 -12.54
C LEU A 76 14.97 -18.30 -11.24
N ASP A 77 14.94 -17.12 -10.62
CA ASP A 77 14.29 -16.90 -9.34
C ASP A 77 12.76 -16.93 -9.44
N SER A 78 12.12 -17.32 -8.35
CA SER A 78 10.66 -17.31 -8.26
C SER A 78 10.19 -15.89 -7.92
N PRO A 79 9.03 -15.44 -8.45
CA PRO A 79 8.55 -14.10 -8.17
C PRO A 79 7.91 -14.00 -6.78
N GLN A 80 8.67 -14.22 -5.70
CA GLN A 80 8.22 -14.22 -4.30
C GLN A 80 8.88 -13.07 -3.53
N ILE A 81 8.41 -12.79 -2.32
CA ILE A 81 9.21 -12.04 -1.35
C ILE A 81 9.99 -13.12 -0.61
N ASP A 82 11.28 -13.24 -0.89
CA ASP A 82 12.12 -14.27 -0.31
C ASP A 82 13.50 -13.75 0.10
N GLY A 83 14.27 -14.62 0.75
CA GLY A 83 15.66 -14.35 1.09
C GLY A 83 16.64 -15.19 0.29
N LEU A 84 16.21 -15.84 -0.80
CA LEU A 84 17.07 -16.71 -1.58
C LEU A 84 17.99 -15.85 -2.48
N GLY A 85 19.11 -15.43 -1.89
CA GLY A 85 20.05 -14.52 -2.54
C GLY A 85 20.11 -13.20 -1.77
N PRO A 86 19.97 -12.03 -2.41
CA PRO A 86 19.83 -10.79 -1.68
C PRO A 86 18.41 -10.68 -1.10
N ASP A 87 18.27 -10.41 0.20
CA ASP A 87 16.97 -10.23 0.85
C ASP A 87 16.08 -9.27 0.04
N GLU A 88 14.90 -9.76 -0.34
CA GLU A 88 13.97 -9.02 -1.15
C GLU A 88 12.94 -8.31 -0.29
N THR A 89 12.61 -7.09 -0.69
CA THR A 89 11.63 -6.25 -0.01
C THR A 89 10.59 -5.76 -0.99
N LEU A 90 9.32 -6.07 -0.74
CA LEU A 90 8.19 -5.45 -1.40
C LEU A 90 7.78 -4.20 -0.61
N ARG A 91 7.76 -3.06 -1.29
CA ARG A 91 7.33 -1.78 -0.72
C ARG A 91 5.98 -1.35 -1.28
N LEU A 92 5.03 -1.05 -0.40
CA LEU A 92 3.81 -0.30 -0.71
C LEU A 92 3.97 1.15 -0.27
N SER A 93 3.77 2.10 -1.18
CA SER A 93 3.90 3.53 -0.89
C SER A 93 2.58 4.25 -1.17
N PHE A 94 1.94 4.77 -0.13
CA PHE A 94 0.70 5.52 -0.18
C PHE A 94 0.96 7.03 -0.23
N THR A 95 0.15 7.75 -1.01
CA THR A 95 0.23 9.22 -1.14
C THR A 95 -0.16 9.89 0.19
N ASN A 96 -1.19 9.36 0.84
CA ASN A 96 -1.69 9.78 2.14
C ASN A 96 -1.31 8.76 3.22
N LYS A 97 -1.31 9.19 4.48
CA LYS A 97 -1.11 8.25 5.60
C LYS A 97 -2.31 7.32 5.70
N VAL A 98 -2.03 6.05 5.95
CA VAL A 98 -3.04 5.03 6.19
C VAL A 98 -2.63 4.20 7.41
N THR A 99 -3.61 3.63 8.10
CA THR A 99 -3.40 2.62 9.15
C THR A 99 -3.59 1.24 8.54
N LEU A 100 -2.55 0.42 8.54
CA LEU A 100 -2.62 -0.99 8.19
C LEU A 100 -3.30 -1.77 9.33
N THR A 101 -4.40 -2.45 9.02
CA THR A 101 -5.23 -3.20 9.98
C THR A 101 -5.12 -4.71 9.82
N SER A 102 -4.82 -5.20 8.61
CA SER A 102 -4.58 -6.62 8.35
C SER A 102 -3.66 -6.84 7.14
N ILE A 103 -2.95 -7.96 7.13
CA ILE A 103 -2.08 -8.42 6.04
C ILE A 103 -2.46 -9.86 5.69
N GLY A 104 -2.70 -10.14 4.42
CA GLY A 104 -2.92 -11.49 3.89
C GLY A 104 -1.72 -11.99 3.11
N PHE A 105 -1.38 -13.25 3.33
CA PHE A 105 -0.25 -13.97 2.72
C PHE A 105 -0.75 -15.18 1.92
N ALA A 106 -0.02 -15.54 0.87
CA ALA A 106 -0.27 -16.77 0.11
C ALA A 106 1.05 -17.41 -0.35
N ARG A 107 1.00 -18.71 -0.64
CA ARG A 107 2.16 -19.50 -1.06
C ARG A 107 3.35 -19.25 -0.13
N VAL A 108 3.04 -19.48 1.14
CA VAL A 108 3.97 -19.41 2.26
C VAL A 108 4.73 -20.73 2.24
N PHE A 109 5.99 -20.69 1.84
CA PHE A 109 6.82 -21.85 1.58
C PHE A 109 7.93 -22.00 2.63
N ASP A 110 7.85 -23.10 3.37
CA ASP A 110 8.93 -23.57 4.26
C ASP A 110 9.77 -24.61 3.49
N ALA A 111 10.98 -24.20 3.12
CA ALA A 111 11.92 -24.99 2.34
C ALA A 111 12.79 -25.94 3.18
N PHE A 112 12.26 -26.67 4.16
CA PHE A 112 13.04 -27.75 4.80
C PHE A 112 12.26 -29.06 5.05
N LEU A 113 13.01 -30.16 4.99
CA LEU A 113 12.52 -31.55 4.95
C LEU A 113 11.42 -31.83 6.01
N PRO A 114 10.41 -32.67 5.70
CA PRO A 114 9.26 -32.96 6.57
C PRO A 114 9.60 -33.65 7.92
N PHE A 115 10.88 -33.78 8.25
CA PHE A 115 11.40 -34.49 9.43
C PHE A 115 12.23 -33.60 10.36
N VAL A 116 12.54 -32.36 9.99
CA VAL A 116 13.21 -31.37 10.84
C VAL A 116 12.16 -30.28 11.02
N GLY A 117 11.42 -30.31 12.14
CA GLY A 117 10.15 -29.59 12.29
C GLY A 117 10.21 -28.12 11.85
N ARG A 118 9.09 -27.64 11.29
CA ARG A 118 8.76 -26.26 10.87
C ARG A 118 9.86 -25.25 11.14
N VAL A 119 10.58 -24.81 10.12
CA VAL A 119 11.60 -23.78 10.26
C VAL A 119 11.25 -22.64 9.33
N ASN A 120 10.56 -21.67 9.93
CA ASN A 120 10.55 -20.27 9.54
C ASN A 120 9.81 -19.94 8.24
N ASP A 121 8.57 -19.49 8.43
CA ASP A 121 7.90 -18.61 7.49
C ASP A 121 7.84 -17.22 8.16
N GLU A 122 8.99 -16.67 8.54
CA GLU A 122 9.07 -15.38 9.24
C GLU A 122 9.08 -14.22 8.24
N PHE A 123 8.43 -13.12 8.62
CA PHE A 123 8.50 -11.89 7.87
C PHE A 123 8.76 -10.70 8.80
N GLN A 124 9.35 -9.66 8.23
CA GLN A 124 9.56 -8.39 8.90
C GLN A 124 8.80 -7.27 8.18
N LEU A 125 8.16 -6.42 8.98
CA LEU A 125 7.43 -5.24 8.51
C LEU A 125 8.13 -3.98 8.97
N PHE A 126 8.45 -3.10 8.02
CA PHE A 126 8.85 -1.73 8.32
C PHE A 126 7.74 -0.76 7.92
N VAL A 127 7.55 0.27 8.76
CA VAL A 127 6.64 1.38 8.50
C VAL A 127 7.44 2.67 8.51
N ASP A 128 7.40 3.38 7.39
CA ASP A 128 8.21 4.58 7.15
C ASP A 128 9.70 4.38 7.51
N GLY A 129 10.23 3.19 7.23
CA GLY A 129 11.63 2.80 7.47
C GLY A 129 11.97 2.31 8.89
N VAL A 130 10.98 2.19 9.78
CA VAL A 130 11.16 1.66 11.14
C VAL A 130 10.58 0.25 11.22
N SER A 131 11.35 -0.73 11.70
CA SER A 131 10.85 -2.09 11.95
C SER A 131 9.81 -2.05 13.07
N VAL A 132 8.58 -2.49 12.77
CA VAL A 132 7.45 -2.48 13.71
C VAL A 132 6.95 -3.87 14.08
N PHE A 133 7.30 -4.89 13.29
CA PHE A 133 6.91 -6.27 13.50
C PHE A 133 7.93 -7.23 12.88
N SER A 134 8.18 -8.34 13.56
CA SER A 134 8.92 -9.51 13.08
C SER A 134 8.27 -10.74 13.68
N GLY A 135 7.98 -11.75 12.88
CA GLY A 135 7.47 -13.03 13.38
C GLY A 135 6.83 -13.89 12.30
N ASP A 136 6.43 -15.09 12.71
CA ASP A 136 5.89 -16.11 11.81
C ASP A 136 4.61 -15.65 11.11
N ILE A 137 4.52 -15.98 9.81
CA ILE A 137 3.32 -15.91 9.01
C ILE A 137 2.37 -17.02 9.48
N PRO A 138 1.14 -16.68 9.93
CA PRO A 138 0.18 -17.68 10.34
C PRO A 138 -0.13 -18.67 9.21
N GLY A 139 -0.16 -19.97 9.50
CA GLY A 139 -0.71 -20.98 8.59
C GLY A 139 0.27 -21.59 7.59
N GLY A 140 1.56 -21.26 7.64
CA GLY A 140 2.62 -21.80 6.77
C GLY A 140 2.73 -23.33 6.68
N ASN A 141 3.19 -23.84 5.53
CA ASN A 141 3.38 -25.28 5.28
C ASN A 141 4.45 -25.60 4.22
N PHE A 142 5.02 -26.82 4.32
CA PHE A 142 6.07 -27.30 3.39
C PHE A 142 5.60 -27.48 1.93
N LEU A 143 4.28 -27.57 1.70
CA LEU A 143 3.72 -27.81 0.37
C LEU A 143 3.56 -26.53 -0.45
N ASP A 144 3.92 -25.36 0.10
CA ASP A 144 3.74 -24.07 -0.56
C ASP A 144 2.28 -23.81 -1.01
N THR A 145 1.34 -24.28 -0.19
CA THR A 145 -0.10 -24.10 -0.44
C THR A 145 -0.76 -23.30 0.66
N ALA A 146 0.01 -22.93 1.68
CA ALA A 146 -0.47 -22.21 2.84
C ALA A 146 -0.89 -20.79 2.47
N THR A 147 -1.94 -20.34 3.15
CA THR A 147 -2.35 -18.94 3.21
C THR A 147 -2.39 -18.52 4.67
N GLY A 148 -2.10 -17.24 4.89
CA GLY A 148 -1.99 -16.67 6.22
C GLY A 148 -2.69 -15.33 6.30
N THR A 149 -3.08 -14.93 7.51
CA THR A 149 -3.59 -13.58 7.75
C THR A 149 -3.10 -13.12 9.11
N LEU A 150 -2.39 -11.99 9.12
CA LEU A 150 -2.03 -11.28 10.34
C LEU A 150 -3.04 -10.15 10.58
N GLY A 151 -3.65 -10.15 11.76
CA GLY A 151 -4.60 -9.13 12.19
C GLY A 151 -5.34 -9.56 13.47
N PRO A 152 -5.96 -8.61 14.19
CA PRO A 152 -5.93 -7.18 13.95
C PRO A 152 -4.57 -6.56 14.34
N ILE A 153 -4.08 -5.64 13.50
CA ILE A 153 -2.89 -4.81 13.77
C ILE A 153 -3.25 -3.33 13.62
N SER A 154 -2.35 -2.42 14.00
CA SER A 154 -2.60 -0.98 13.89
C SER A 154 -1.29 -0.23 13.70
N PHE A 155 -0.78 -0.24 12.46
CA PHE A 155 0.43 0.51 12.10
C PHE A 155 0.11 1.62 11.12
N THR A 156 0.37 2.87 11.50
CA THR A 156 0.09 4.04 10.66
C THR A 156 1.36 4.54 9.97
N GLY A 157 1.32 4.68 8.66
CA GLY A 157 2.43 5.19 7.86
C GLY A 157 2.03 5.54 6.43
N LYS A 158 3.02 5.95 5.63
CA LYS A 158 2.87 6.10 4.17
C LYS A 158 3.56 4.96 3.43
N GLN A 159 4.60 4.39 4.00
CA GLN A 159 5.38 3.34 3.39
C GLN A 159 5.34 2.09 4.26
N PHE A 160 5.06 0.95 3.63
CA PHE A 160 5.04 -0.37 4.26
C PHE A 160 5.96 -1.29 3.48
N ASP A 161 7.03 -1.74 4.13
CA ASP A 161 8.04 -2.61 3.52
C ASP A 161 7.91 -4.00 4.13
N PHE A 162 7.65 -4.98 3.27
CA PHE A 162 7.52 -6.39 3.59
C PHE A 162 8.78 -7.09 3.11
N THR A 163 9.51 -7.70 4.03
CA THR A 163 10.73 -8.46 3.74
C THR A 163 10.71 -9.76 4.53
N VAL A 164 11.65 -10.64 4.23
CA VAL A 164 11.94 -11.84 5.01
C VAL A 164 13.00 -11.56 6.07
N THR A 165 13.22 -12.54 6.96
CA THR A 165 14.28 -12.48 7.97
C THR A 165 15.43 -13.43 7.71
N ASP A 166 15.20 -14.49 6.94
CA ASP A 166 16.24 -15.42 6.52
C ASP A 166 16.07 -15.87 5.06
N ASN A 167 16.98 -16.73 4.62
CA ASN A 167 17.08 -17.18 3.24
C ASN A 167 16.20 -18.40 2.92
N THR A 168 15.37 -18.83 3.87
CA THR A 168 14.45 -19.96 3.73
C THR A 168 12.99 -19.52 3.71
N ASP A 169 12.69 -18.31 4.19
CA ASP A 169 11.35 -17.73 4.09
C ASP A 169 11.03 -17.33 2.64
N ALA A 170 9.82 -17.66 2.17
CA ALA A 170 9.29 -17.16 0.90
C ALA A 170 7.76 -17.03 0.93
N TYR A 171 7.22 -15.91 0.45
CA TYR A 171 5.78 -15.68 0.41
C TYR A 171 5.32 -14.69 -0.66
N PHE A 172 4.02 -14.64 -0.92
CA PHE A 172 3.37 -13.55 -1.65
C PHE A 172 2.55 -12.68 -0.69
N LEU A 173 2.56 -11.36 -0.94
CA LEU A 173 1.61 -10.45 -0.32
C LEU A 173 0.28 -10.54 -1.09
N ALA A 174 -0.69 -11.25 -0.51
CA ALA A 174 -1.97 -11.53 -1.15
C ALA A 174 -2.97 -10.38 -0.98
N SER A 175 -2.98 -9.71 0.18
CA SER A 175 -3.84 -8.56 0.43
C SER A 175 -3.37 -7.70 1.59
N VAL A 176 -3.86 -6.47 1.66
CA VAL A 176 -3.76 -5.61 2.85
C VAL A 176 -5.10 -4.95 3.13
N GLU A 177 -5.40 -4.71 4.40
CA GLU A 177 -6.53 -3.89 4.82
C GLU A 177 -6.01 -2.60 5.43
N VAL A 178 -6.48 -1.46 4.94
CA VAL A 178 -6.01 -0.14 5.36
C VAL A 178 -7.15 0.82 5.68
N VAL A 179 -6.98 1.64 6.70
CA VAL A 179 -7.89 2.73 7.05
C VAL A 179 -7.23 4.06 6.68
N PRO A 180 -7.84 4.87 5.80
CA PRO A 180 -7.31 6.18 5.47
C PRO A 180 -7.30 7.12 6.68
N GLU A 181 -6.19 7.82 6.92
CA GLU A 181 -6.20 8.87 7.94
C GLU A 181 -6.95 10.10 7.39
N PRO A 182 -7.90 10.69 8.15
CA PRO A 182 -8.58 11.90 7.72
C PRO A 182 -7.53 13.00 7.49
N LEU A 183 -7.62 13.69 6.35
CA LEU A 183 -6.81 14.87 6.10
C LEU A 183 -7.10 15.87 7.23
N THR A 184 -6.14 16.08 8.13
CA THR A 184 -6.29 17.02 9.23
C THR A 184 -6.28 18.44 8.68
N ILE A 185 -7.42 18.92 8.18
CA ILE A 185 -7.65 20.31 7.76
C ILE A 185 -7.85 21.19 9.02
N LEU A 186 -6.93 21.13 9.99
CA LEU A 186 -7.04 21.93 11.22
C LEU A 186 -6.61 23.40 11.02
N GLY A 187 -6.02 23.74 9.87
CA GLY A 187 -5.43 25.06 9.64
C GLY A 187 -6.33 26.12 8.99
N SER A 188 -7.38 25.74 8.26
CA SER A 188 -8.11 26.69 7.40
C SER A 188 -9.38 27.29 8.03
N LEU A 189 -9.98 26.65 9.04
CA LEU A 189 -11.14 27.19 9.75
C LEU A 189 -10.78 28.32 10.73
N SER A 190 -9.55 28.36 11.23
CA SER A 190 -9.06 29.40 12.14
C SER A 190 -8.90 30.77 11.46
N ALA A 191 -8.66 30.79 10.14
CA ALA A 191 -8.43 32.03 9.39
C ALA A 191 -9.72 32.84 9.14
N VAL A 192 -10.87 32.18 8.98
CA VAL A 192 -12.15 32.86 8.71
C VAL A 192 -12.70 33.54 9.97
N GLY A 193 -12.48 32.95 11.16
CA GLY A 193 -12.88 33.53 12.44
C GLY A 193 -12.06 34.78 12.82
N ILE A 194 -10.76 34.77 12.56
CA ILE A 194 -9.88 35.91 12.92
C ILE A 194 -10.10 37.10 11.96
N GLY A 195 -10.28 36.85 10.65
CA GLY A 195 -10.48 37.91 9.66
C GLY A 195 -11.75 38.76 9.90
N THR A 196 -12.86 38.11 10.27
CA THR A 196 -14.13 38.81 10.57
C THR A 196 -14.09 39.55 11.91
N ALA A 197 -13.42 38.99 12.93
CA ALA A 197 -13.23 39.65 14.23
C ALA A 197 -12.34 40.91 14.14
N LEU A 198 -11.29 40.88 13.32
CA LEU A 198 -10.41 42.03 13.08
C LEU A 198 -11.12 43.15 12.28
N LYS A 199 -11.88 42.80 11.24
CA LYS A 199 -12.65 43.77 10.45
C LYS A 199 -13.72 44.49 11.28
N LYS A 200 -14.37 43.77 12.21
CA LYS A 200 -15.36 44.37 13.14
C LYS A 200 -14.73 45.30 14.18
N ARG A 201 -13.47 45.05 14.59
CA ARG A 201 -12.71 45.94 15.49
C ARG A 201 -12.23 47.21 14.78
N GLN A 202 -11.81 47.13 13.52
CA GLN A 202 -11.41 48.31 12.74
C GLN A 202 -12.60 49.23 12.44
N ALA A 203 -13.75 48.68 12.07
CA ALA A 203 -14.97 49.47 11.83
C ALA A 203 -15.43 50.27 13.06
N LYS A 204 -15.26 49.73 14.28
CA LYS A 204 -15.60 50.43 15.53
C LYS A 204 -14.61 51.56 15.90
N ARG A 205 -13.37 51.52 15.42
CA ARG A 205 -12.36 52.58 15.67
C ARG A 205 -12.55 53.79 14.76
N ASN A 206 -13.02 53.59 13.53
CA ASN A 206 -13.25 54.67 12.56
C ASN A 206 -14.56 55.46 12.80
N LEU A 207 -15.40 55.04 13.76
CA LEU A 207 -16.65 55.72 14.14
C LEU A 207 -16.51 56.64 15.37
N LYS A 208 -15.30 56.79 15.91
CA LYS A 208 -15.01 57.59 17.13
C LYS A 208 -13.96 58.69 16.93
N GLY A 209 -13.59 59.02 15.69
CA GLY A 209 -12.80 60.20 15.34
C GLY A 209 -13.63 61.11 14.44
#